data_AF-A0A5R9FEM2-F1
#
_entry.id   AF-A0A5R9FEM2-F1
#
_cell.length_a   1.000
_cell.length_b   1.000
_cell.length_c   1.000
_cell.angle_alpha   90.00
_cell.angle_beta   90.00
_cell.angle_gamma   90.00
#
_symmetry.space_group_name_H-M   'P 1'
#
loop_
_entity.id
_entity.type
_entity.pdbx_description
1 polymer ?
#
loop_
_entity_poly.entity_id
_entity_poly.type
_entity_poly.pdbx_seq_one_letter_code
_entity_poly.pdbx_strand_id
1 'polypeptide(L)' 'MAMANVTGIGIGEDESSGEDVIVVFVTHKVPRDRLRPEDVIPDDLEGVPVRVLAMGEDAGLNES' A
#
# COMPACT_ATOMS: atom_id res chain seq x y z
N MET A 1 14.70 0.25 -9.54
CA MET A 1 13.56 -0.55 -10.05
C MET A 1 12.31 0.12 -9.51
N ALA A 2 11.39 0.55 -10.38
CA ALA A 2 10.15 1.21 -9.97
C ALA A 2 9.03 0.17 -10.03
N MET A 3 8.36 -0.11 -8.90
CA MET A 3 7.08 -0.83 -8.93
C MET A 3 6.12 0.00 -9.78
N ALA A 4 5.59 -0.60 -10.85
CA ALA A 4 4.92 0.15 -11.94
C ALA A 4 3.75 1.03 -11.47
N ASN A 5 3.18 0.71 -10.31
CA ASN A 5 1.99 1.37 -9.78
C ASN A 5 2.27 2.28 -8.58
N VAL A 6 3.47 2.26 -8.00
CA VAL A 6 3.80 3.06 -6.80
C VAL A 6 4.15 4.48 -7.20
N THR A 7 3.41 5.44 -6.66
CA THR A 7 3.59 6.87 -6.90
C THR A 7 4.35 7.58 -5.80
N GLY A 8 4.32 7.03 -4.58
CA GLY A 8 5.03 7.61 -3.44
C GLY A 8 5.02 6.69 -2.21
N ILE A 9 5.92 6.96 -1.27
CA ILE A 9 6.00 6.28 0.01
C ILE A 9 6.11 7.36 1.09
N GLY A 10 5.32 7.24 2.14
CA GLY A 10 5.34 8.10 3.31
C GLY A 10 5.33 7.29 4.61
N ILE A 11 5.53 7.99 5.71
CA ILE A 11 5.36 7.45 7.06
C ILE A 11 4.18 8.21 7.67
N GLY A 12 3.21 7.47 8.18
CA GLY A 12 2.10 7.97 8.96
C GLY A 12 2.13 7.38 10.36
N GLU A 13 1.16 7.79 11.17
CA GLU A 13 0.90 7.24 12.50
C GLU A 13 -0.51 6.63 12.47
N ASP A 14 -0.66 5.42 12.99
CA ASP A 14 -1.98 4.79 13.12
C ASP A 14 -2.74 5.50 14.24
N GLU A 15 -3.88 6.12 13.92
CA GLU A 15 -4.63 6.92 14.89
C GLU A 15 -5.18 6.09 16.07
N SER A 16 -5.28 4.77 15.92
CA SER A 16 -5.80 3.88 16.96
C SER A 16 -4.72 3.34 17.88
N SER A 17 -3.55 2.94 17.34
CA SER A 17 -2.46 2.40 18.14
C SER A 17 -1.35 3.40 18.47
N GLY A 18 -1.25 4.50 17.72
CA GLY A 18 -0.14 5.46 17.80
C GLY A 18 1.17 4.91 17.24
N GLU A 19 1.14 3.79 16.50
CA GLU A 19 2.33 3.16 15.93
C GLU A 19 2.66 3.75 14.56
N ASP A 20 3.94 3.81 14.23
CA ASP A 20 4.40 4.17 12.89
C ASP A 20 3.83 3.19 11.86
N VAL A 21 3.39 3.73 10.73
CA VAL A 21 2.87 2.96 9.60
C VAL A 21 3.48 3.47 8.32
N ILE A 22 3.93 2.55 7.47
CA ILE A 22 4.42 2.89 6.12
C ILE A 22 3.21 3.01 5.21
N VAL A 23 3.01 4.19 4.63
CA VAL A 23 1.93 4.46 3.69
C VAL A 23 2.48 4.44 2.28
N VAL A 24 2.05 3.48 1.47
CA VAL A 24 2.41 3.38 0.06
C VAL A 24 1.27 3.91 -0.79
N PHE A 25 1.56 4.96 -1.56
CA PHE A 25 0.62 5.53 -2.51
C PHE A 25 0.76 4.83 -3.86
N VAL A 26 -0.36 4.40 -4.42
CA VAL A 26 -0.45 3.79 -5.74
C VAL A 26 -1.45 4.52 -6.63
N THR A 27 -1.30 4.40 -7.96
CA THR A 27 -2.29 4.96 -8.90
C THR A 27 -3.62 4.20 -8.90
N HIS A 28 -3.59 2.89 -8.68
CA HIS A 28 -4.76 2.01 -8.65
C HIS A 28 -4.43 0.72 -7.90
N LYS A 29 -5.42 0.06 -7.30
CA LYS A 29 -5.25 -1.27 -6.70
C LYS A 29 -5.32 -2.34 -7.79
N VAL A 30 -4.45 -3.33 -7.68
CA VAL A 30 -4.45 -4.51 -8.55
C VAL A 30 -4.62 -5.74 -7.66
N PRO A 31 -5.53 -6.68 -7.99
CA PRO A 31 -5.68 -7.92 -7.25
C PRO A 31 -4.35 -8.68 -7.18
N ARG A 32 -4.03 -9.25 -6.01
CA ARG A 32 -2.75 -9.91 -5.73
C ARG A 32 -2.42 -11.04 -6.71
N ASP A 33 -3.43 -11.77 -7.19
CA ASP A 33 -3.29 -12.84 -8.19
C ASP A 33 -2.86 -12.33 -9.57
N ARG A 34 -3.10 -11.05 -9.86
CA ARG A 34 -2.70 -10.38 -11.12
C ARG A 34 -1.40 -9.60 -10.98
N LEU A 35 -0.82 -9.51 -9.78
CA LEU A 35 0.46 -8.88 -9.55
C LEU A 35 1.58 -9.87 -9.78
N ARG A 36 2.68 -9.40 -10.37
CA ARG A 36 3.92 -10.18 -10.36
C ARG A 36 4.40 -10.26 -8.91
N PRO A 37 5.06 -11.36 -8.48
CA PRO A 37 5.55 -11.49 -7.12
C PRO A 37 6.45 -10.33 -6.66
N GLU A 38 7.19 -9.73 -7.60
CA GLU A 38 8.05 -8.56 -7.37
C GLU A 38 7.30 -7.24 -7.16
N ASP A 39 6.04 -7.14 -7.63
CA ASP A 39 5.19 -5.96 -7.48
C ASP A 39 4.27 -6.05 -6.26
N VAL A 40 4.29 -7.18 -5.53
CA VAL A 40 3.51 -7.35 -4.30
C VAL A 40 4.16 -6.52 -3.20
N ILE A 41 3.42 -5.51 -2.73
CA ILE A 41 3.79 -4.75 -1.55
C ILE A 41 3.57 -5.65 -0.33
N PRO A 42 4.58 -5.84 0.54
CA PRO A 42 4.43 -6.65 1.74
C PRO A 42 3.51 -5.97 2.75
N ASP A 43 2.86 -6.77 3.60
CA ASP A 43 1.95 -6.28 4.64
C ASP A 43 2.71 -5.67 5.85
N ASP A 44 3.99 -6.04 6.03
CA ASP A 44 4.91 -5.46 7.02
C ASP A 44 6.30 -5.23 6.40
N LEU A 45 7.01 -4.24 6.91
CA LEU A 45 8.43 -4.04 6.62
C LEU A 45 9.17 -3.75 7.92
N GLU A 46 10.08 -4.64 8.29
CA GLU A 46 10.89 -4.52 9.51
C GLU A 46 10.03 -4.39 10.79
N GLY A 47 8.85 -5.02 10.80
CA GLY A 47 7.91 -4.93 11.92
C GLY A 47 7.02 -3.69 11.88
N VAL A 48 7.18 -2.80 10.89
CA VAL A 48 6.32 -1.65 10.68
C VAL A 48 5.19 -2.05 9.71
N PRO A 49 3.91 -1.89 10.09
CA PRO A 49 2.80 -2.23 9.22
C PRO A 49 2.78 -1.34 7.96
N VAL A 50 2.50 -1.95 6.82
CA VAL A 50 2.37 -1.26 5.54
C VAL A 50 0.89 -1.07 5.21
N ARG A 51 0.52 0.12 4.73
CA ARG A 51 -0.82 0.48 4.27
C ARG A 51 -0.75 0.97 2.84
N VAL A 52 -1.54 0.37 1.95
CA VAL A 52 -1.59 0.75 0.55
C VAL A 52 -2.82 1.62 0.29
N LEU A 53 -2.58 2.87 -0.13
CA LEU A 53 -3.62 3.84 -0.45
C LEU A 53 -3.59 4.16 -1.96
N ALA A 54 -4.75 4.06 -2.61
CA ALA A 54 -4.89 4.49 -3.99
C ALA A 54 -5.20 5.99 -4.05
N MET A 55 -4.45 6.73 -4.88
CA MET A 55 -4.74 8.13 -5.18
C MET A 55 -5.84 8.20 -6.25
N GLY A 56 -7.10 8.33 -5.83
CA GLY A 56 -8.25 8.45 -6.74
C GLY A 56 -9.53 7.81 -6.21
N GLU A 57 -10.56 7.75 -7.06
CA GLU A 57 -11.92 7.26 -6.74
C GLU A 57 -11.97 5.77 -6.30
N ASP A 58 -10.87 5.05 -6.49
CA ASP A 58 -10.68 3.64 -6.09
C ASP A 58 -10.23 3.46 -4.62
N ALA A 59 -10.23 4.53 -3.83
CA ALA A 59 -9.85 4.49 -2.41
C ALA A 59 -10.69 3.51 -1.57
N GLY A 60 -11.86 3.06 -2.05
CA GLY A 60 -12.84 2.32 -1.25
C GLY A 60 -13.37 0.99 -1.81
N LEU A 61 -12.92 0.42 -2.93
CA LEU A 61 -13.63 -0.71 -3.56
C LEU A 61 -12.72 -1.86 -4.01
N ASN A 62 -12.04 -2.54 -3.07
CA ASN A 62 -11.55 -3.89 -3.38
C ASN A 62 -11.68 -4.82 -2.17
N GLU A 63 -12.93 -4.99 -1.73
CA GLU A 63 -13.38 -6.12 -0.92
C GLU A 63 -14.45 -6.87 -1.74
N SER A 64 -14.03 -7.80 -2.60
CA SER A 64 -14.89 -8.84 -3.19
C SER A 64 -14.06 -10.01 -3.70
#